data_AF-U1S9H5-F1
#
_entry.id   AF-U1S9H5-F1
#
_cell.length_a   1.000
_cell.length_b   1.000
_cell.length_c   1.000
_cell.angle_alpha   90.00
_cell.angle_beta   90.00
_cell.angle_gamma   90.00
#
_symmetry.space_group_name_H-M   'P 1'
#
loop_
_entity.id
_entity.type
_entity.pdbx_description
1 polymer ?
#
loop_
_entity_poly.entity_id
_entity_poly.type
_entity_poly.pdbx_seq_one_letter_code
_entity_poly.pdbx_strand_id
1 'polypeptide(L)' 'IVFSDDLRAQTLATIAAVRELLNSGQTPPPNYGKRCKACSLVEICQPELLGKRDRSVGYVKGLFGE' A
#
# COMPACT_ATOMS: atom_id res chain seq x y z
N ILE A 1 26.82 5.77 -21.53
CA ILE A 1 25.91 4.69 -21.07
C ILE A 1 24.62 4.83 -21.85
N VAL A 2 24.12 3.78 -22.51
CA VAL A 2 22.86 3.78 -23.27
C VAL A 2 21.90 2.82 -22.59
N PHE A 3 20.68 3.28 -22.27
CA PHE A 3 19.61 2.44 -21.73
C PHE A 3 18.80 1.82 -22.88
N SER A 4 18.42 0.56 -22.74
CA SER A 4 17.62 -0.16 -23.73
C SER A 4 16.22 0.43 -23.89
N ASP A 5 15.63 0.26 -25.07
CA ASP A 5 14.27 0.71 -25.34
C ASP A 5 13.24 -0.04 -24.47
N ASP A 6 13.50 -1.31 -24.16
CA ASP A 6 12.67 -2.09 -23.24
C ASP A 6 12.63 -1.48 -21.83
N LEU A 7 13.80 -1.11 -21.28
CA LEU A 7 13.87 -0.45 -19.97
C LEU A 7 13.17 0.91 -20.00
N ARG A 8 13.27 1.65 -21.11
CA ARG A 8 12.54 2.91 -21.29
C ARG A 8 11.03 2.68 -21.31
N ALA A 9 10.56 1.68 -22.05
CA ALA A 9 9.15 1.34 -22.14
C ALA A 9 8.59 0.92 -20.76
N GLN A 10 9.30 0.08 -20.02
CA GLN A 10 8.92 -0.32 -18.66
C GLN A 10 8.85 0.89 -17.71
N THR A 11 9.81 1.80 -17.81
CA THR A 11 9.82 3.02 -17.00
C THR A 11 8.60 3.89 -17.30
N LEU A 12 8.27 4.10 -18.58
CA LEU A 12 7.11 4.89 -18.99
C LEU A 12 5.78 4.26 -18.54
N ALA A 13 5.66 2.93 -18.66
CA ALA A 13 4.48 2.20 -18.17
C ALA A 13 4.31 2.34 -16.65
N THR A 14 5.40 2.23 -15.88
CA THR A 14 5.39 2.40 -14.42
C THR A 14 4.97 3.81 -14.02
N ILE A 15 5.45 4.84 -14.73
CA ILE A 15 5.06 6.23 -14.51
C ILE A 15 3.56 6.41 -14.72
N ALA A 16 2.99 5.84 -15.80
CA ALA A 16 1.56 5.92 -16.07
C ALA A 16 0.73 5.27 -14.95
N ALA A 17 1.10 4.07 -14.52
CA ALA A 17 0.41 3.34 -13.46
C ALA A 17 0.46 4.06 -12.10
N VAL A 18 1.61 4.65 -11.74
CA VAL A 18 1.74 5.43 -10.49
C VAL A 18 0.89 6.69 -10.53
N ARG A 19 0.80 7.37 -11.69
CA ARG A 19 -0.06 8.55 -11.84
C ARG A 19 -1.54 8.19 -11.65
N GLU A 20 -1.97 7.07 -12.23
CA GLU A 20 -3.33 6.56 -12.04
C GLU A 20 -3.61 6.24 -10.55
N LEU A 21 -2.68 5.55 -9.88
CA LEU A 21 -2.79 5.25 -8.44
C LEU A 21 -2.98 6.52 -7.61
N LEU A 22 -2.16 7.54 -7.83
CA LEU A 22 -2.24 8.80 -7.08
C LEU A 22 -3.56 9.55 -7.38
N ASN A 23 -3.98 9.59 -8.64
CA ASN A 23 -5.24 10.23 -9.03
C ASN A 23 -6.48 9.50 -8.48
N SER A 24 -6.39 8.20 -8.24
CA SER A 24 -7.49 7.43 -7.66
C SER A 24 -7.82 7.83 -6.22
N GLY A 25 -6.85 8.43 -5.50
CA GLY A 25 -6.97 8.74 -4.07
C GLY A 25 -7.08 7.50 -3.17
N GLN A 26 -6.98 6.29 -3.72
CA GLN A 26 -7.10 5.05 -2.99
C GLN A 26 -5.72 4.58 -2.52
N THR A 27 -5.47 4.69 -1.22
CA THR A 27 -4.26 4.15 -0.61
C THR A 27 -4.40 2.63 -0.50
N PRO A 28 -3.52 1.84 -1.15
CA PRO A 28 -3.57 0.40 -1.04
C PRO A 28 -3.20 -0.06 0.38
N PRO A 29 -3.66 -1.25 0.80
CA PRO A 29 -3.32 -1.79 2.10
C PRO A 29 -1.80 -1.97 2.23
N PRO A 30 -1.25 -1.81 3.44
CA PRO A 30 0.18 -1.94 3.65
C PRO A 30 0.64 -3.37 3.39
N ASN A 31 1.66 -3.50 2.55
CA ASN A 31 2.44 -4.73 2.45
C ASN A 31 3.57 -4.63 3.48
N TYR A 32 3.50 -5.37 4.57
CA TYR A 32 4.55 -5.36 5.60
C TYR A 32 5.78 -6.17 5.15
N GLY A 33 6.98 -5.67 5.41
CA GLY A 33 8.22 -6.38 5.12
C GLY A 33 9.46 -5.67 5.67
N LYS A 34 10.65 -6.17 5.34
CA LYS A 34 11.93 -5.66 5.90
C LYS A 34 12.11 -4.15 5.73
N ARG A 35 11.65 -3.59 4.61
CA ARG A 35 11.64 -2.15 4.29
C ARG A 35 10.91 -1.28 5.32
N CYS A 36 9.86 -1.82 5.96
CA CYS A 36 9.05 -1.09 6.93
C CYS A 36 9.83 -0.76 8.19
N LYS A 37 10.85 -1.56 8.55
CA LYS A 37 11.69 -1.33 9.75
C LYS A 37 12.53 -0.06 9.67
N ALA A 38 12.76 0.47 8.47
CA ALA A 38 13.49 1.72 8.23
C ALA A 38 12.60 2.81 7.62
N CYS A 39 11.28 2.58 7.56
CA CYS A 39 10.37 3.52 6.92
C CYS A 39 10.01 4.65 7.89
N SER A 40 10.28 5.89 7.49
CA SER A 40 9.90 7.09 8.26
C SER A 40 8.39 7.25 8.46
N LEU A 41 7.57 6.52 7.68
CA LEU A 41 6.11 6.53 7.76
C LEU A 41 5.54 5.38 8.58
N VAL A 42 6.37 4.55 9.23
CA VAL A 42 5.89 3.33 9.91
C VAL A 42 4.83 3.60 10.98
N GLU A 43 4.96 4.70 11.72
CA GLU A 43 4.02 5.09 12.77
C GLU A 43 2.67 5.57 12.22
N ILE A 44 2.66 6.14 11.00
CA ILE A 44 1.44 6.58 10.32
C ILE A 44 0.77 5.40 9.62
N CYS A 45 1.57 4.58 8.94
CA CYS A 45 1.12 3.45 8.14
C CYS A 45 0.69 2.26 9.00
N GLN A 46 1.25 2.09 10.21
CA GLN A 46 0.97 1.00 11.16
C GLN A 46 0.79 -0.38 10.49
N PRO A 47 1.75 -0.83 9.67
CA PRO A 47 1.57 -1.99 8.79
C PRO A 47 1.36 -3.30 9.54
N GLU A 48 1.83 -3.42 10.79
CA GLU A 48 1.61 -4.61 11.62
C GLU A 48 0.18 -4.71 12.17
N LEU A 49 -0.49 -3.58 12.35
CA LEU A 49 -1.88 -3.50 12.81
C LEU A 49 -2.83 -3.65 11.62
N LEU A 50 -2.62 -2.86 10.55
CA LEU A 50 -3.48 -2.83 9.37
C LEU A 50 -3.25 -4.01 8.41
N GLY A 51 -2.06 -4.61 8.41
CA GLY A 51 -1.74 -5.76 7.56
C GLY A 51 -2.31 -7.08 8.07
N LYS A 52 -2.83 -7.13 9.30
CA LYS A 52 -3.56 -8.27 9.84
C LYS A 52 -5.04 -8.11 9.56
N ARG A 53 -5.76 -9.23 9.41
CA ARG A 53 -7.20 -9.23 9.15
C ARG A 53 -7.91 -8.45 10.26
N ASP A 54 -8.51 -7.31 9.91
CA ASP A 54 -9.24 -6.49 10.86
C ASP A 54 -10.41 -7.31 11.45
N ARG A 55 -10.48 -7.35 12.78
CA ARG A 55 -11.54 -8.04 13.55
C ARG A 55 -12.52 -7.07 14.20
N SER A 56 -12.30 -5.76 14.05
CA SER A 56 -13.12 -4.71 14.64
C SER A 56 -14.60 -4.86 14.25
N VAL A 57 -14.87 -5.14 12.97
CA VAL A 57 -16.23 -5.35 12.45
C VAL A 57 -16.97 -6.47 13.19
N GLY A 58 -16.30 -7.60 13.42
CA GLY A 58 -16.88 -8.73 14.14
C GLY A 58 -17.12 -8.40 15.62
N TYR A 59 -16.20 -7.67 16.24
CA TYR A 59 -16.31 -7.21 17.62
C TYR A 59 -17.48 -6.23 17.82
N VAL A 60 -17.59 -5.22 16.95
CA VAL A 60 -18.70 -4.25 16.96
C VAL A 60 -20.03 -4.96 16.79
N LYS A 61 -20.12 -5.90 15.85
CA LYS A 61 -21.34 -6.70 15.65
C LYS A 61 -21.73 -7.51 16.90
N GLY A 62 -20.75 -8.07 17.61
CA GLY A 62 -21.02 -8.81 18.86
C GLY A 62 -21.43 -7.93 20.04
N LEU A 63 -21.03 -6.65 20.06
CA LEU A 63 -21.39 -5.70 21.12
C LEU A 63 -22.71 -4.98 20.89
N PHE A 64 -23.01 -4.63 19.64
CA PHE A 64 -24.10 -3.72 19.28
C PHE A 64 -25.08 -4.29 18.26
N GLY A 65 -24.84 -5.52 17.77
CA GLY A 65 -25.78 -6.20 16.90
C GLY A 65 -26.86 -6.90 17.73
N GLU A 66 -28.11 -6.44 17.58
CA GLU A 66 -29.30 -7.24 17.92
C GLU A 66 -29.38 -8.50 17.06
#